data_AF-A0A1E4CS74-F1
#
_entry.id   AF-A0A1E4CS74-F1
#
_cell.length_a   1.000
_cell.length_b   1.000
_cell.length_c   1.000
_cell.angle_alpha   90.00
_cell.angle_beta   90.00
_cell.angle_gamma   90.00
#
_symmetry.space_group_name_H-M   'P 1'
#
loop_
_entity.id
_entity.type
_entity.pdbx_description
1 polymer ?
#
loop_
_entity_poly.entity_id
_entity_poly.type
_entity_poly.pdbx_seq_one_letter_code
_entity_poly.pdbx_strand_id
1 'polypeptide(L)'
;MDERIAALAAANGWRYEVEGTPPALGAGLWEQVSGGVARDKVAGDGWETGTITGGERRASEVKQVGGFTVTTTVSVSTPVRSLRVGYLAMTLPRRLPHLVLDATSNGRELLQRPSRDQRLSLEGDFDRHFRLYAPSGYERDALYVFTPDLMALLIDETGDLDVEVRDDRLIVLRPGGFDLTDPATWARFERIRESVGRKAWSQTDLYRDDRATLTFERPGAVPDDGAGVVAEGGRRLRRRVPRMVWFGIAVAAAALVFAATVLTIVLTQVGRAFG
;
A
#
# COMPACT_ATOMS: atom_id res chain seq x y z
N MET A 1 -16.64 -16.99 -10.58
CA MET A 1 -17.35 -17.51 -9.40
C MET A 1 -16.89 -18.92 -9.20
N ASP A 2 -16.11 -19.18 -8.16
CA ASP A 2 -15.78 -20.53 -7.75
C ASP A 2 -16.82 -21.00 -6.72
N GLU A 3 -17.67 -21.95 -7.12
CA GLU A 3 -18.78 -22.46 -6.30
C GLU A 3 -18.30 -23.09 -4.99
N ARG A 4 -17.07 -23.62 -4.95
CA ARG A 4 -16.50 -24.24 -3.73
C ARG A 4 -16.18 -23.19 -2.68
N ILE A 5 -15.64 -22.05 -3.10
CA ILE A 5 -15.30 -20.93 -2.19
C ILE A 5 -16.59 -20.31 -1.65
N ALA A 6 -17.59 -20.11 -2.51
CA ALA A 6 -18.89 -19.59 -2.10
C ALA A 6 -19.59 -20.51 -1.09
N ALA A 7 -19.57 -21.83 -1.32
CA ALA A 7 -20.13 -22.81 -0.40
C ALA A 7 -19.40 -22.83 0.95
N LEU A 8 -18.06 -22.76 0.94
CA LEU A 8 -17.26 -22.67 2.16
C LEU A 8 -17.59 -21.42 2.98
N ALA A 9 -17.69 -20.26 2.32
CA ALA A 9 -18.05 -19.01 2.96
C ALA A 9 -19.44 -19.11 3.62
N ALA A 10 -20.43 -19.63 2.87
CA ALA A 10 -21.78 -19.82 3.38
C ALA A 10 -21.83 -20.75 4.60
N ALA A 11 -21.08 -21.86 4.58
CA ALA A 11 -21.01 -22.82 5.68
C ALA A 11 -20.44 -22.22 6.98
N ASN A 12 -19.61 -21.18 6.87
CA ASN A 12 -18.98 -20.50 8.01
C ASN A 12 -19.66 -19.15 8.35
N GLY A 13 -20.77 -18.80 7.69
CA GLY A 13 -21.45 -17.51 7.87
C GLY A 13 -20.64 -16.30 7.37
N TRP A 14 -19.66 -16.52 6.49
CA TRP A 14 -18.85 -15.47 5.88
C TRP A 14 -19.52 -14.89 4.64
N ARG A 15 -19.21 -13.62 4.35
CA ARG A 15 -19.66 -12.95 3.13
C ARG A 15 -18.76 -13.39 1.97
N TYR A 16 -19.37 -13.70 0.82
CA TYR A 16 -18.64 -13.95 -0.43
C TYR A 16 -19.08 -12.95 -1.50
N GLU A 17 -18.10 -12.41 -2.21
CA GLU A 17 -18.27 -11.52 -3.35
C GLU A 17 -17.39 -12.01 -4.50
N VAL A 18 -17.97 -12.14 -5.71
CA VAL A 18 -17.20 -12.57 -6.90
C VAL A 18 -16.12 -11.55 -7.25
N GLU A 19 -16.44 -10.27 -7.09
CA GLU A 19 -15.54 -9.14 -7.29
C GLU A 19 -15.77 -8.10 -6.19
N GLY A 20 -14.70 -7.44 -5.76
CA GLY A 20 -14.77 -6.37 -4.77
C GLY A 20 -13.56 -5.43 -4.84
N THR A 21 -13.52 -4.49 -3.91
CA THR A 21 -12.37 -3.60 -3.73
C THR A 21 -11.25 -4.31 -2.96
N PRO A 22 -9.98 -4.13 -3.36
CA PRO A 22 -8.85 -4.48 -2.53
C PRO A 22 -8.93 -3.83 -1.12
N PRO A 23 -8.31 -4.44 -0.10
CA PRO A 23 -8.45 -4.06 1.32
C PRO A 23 -7.90 -2.67 1.68
N ALA A 24 -7.04 -2.09 0.85
CA ALA A 24 -6.57 -0.72 0.99
C ALA A 24 -6.34 -0.07 -0.40
N LEU A 25 -6.86 1.14 -0.59
CA LEU A 25 -6.74 1.89 -1.85
C LEU A 25 -5.72 3.03 -1.72
N GLY A 26 -4.73 3.11 -2.63
CA GLY A 26 -3.87 4.30 -2.86
C GLY A 26 -2.36 4.01 -3.04
N ALA A 27 -1.58 5.07 -3.27
CA ALA A 27 -0.21 5.02 -3.80
C ALA A 27 0.86 4.49 -2.81
N GLY A 28 1.27 3.23 -2.95
CA GLY A 28 2.33 2.57 -2.17
C GLY A 28 2.88 1.36 -2.93
N LEU A 29 3.47 0.37 -2.24
CA LEU A 29 3.77 -0.98 -2.78
C LEU A 29 2.61 -1.53 -3.65
N TRP A 30 1.41 -1.14 -3.23
CA TRP A 30 0.08 -1.29 -3.80
C TRP A 30 -0.27 -0.50 -5.06
N GLU A 31 0.58 0.31 -5.70
CA GLU A 31 0.08 1.14 -6.81
C GLU A 31 -0.49 0.33 -7.97
N GLN A 32 0.16 -0.78 -8.36
CA GLN A 32 -0.39 -1.66 -9.38
C GLN A 32 -1.53 -2.53 -8.83
N VAL A 33 -1.47 -2.91 -7.55
CA VAL A 33 -2.43 -3.84 -6.93
C VAL A 33 -3.75 -3.16 -6.58
N SER A 34 -3.71 -1.91 -6.12
CA SER A 34 -4.88 -1.08 -5.81
C SER A 34 -5.65 -0.62 -7.05
N GLY A 35 -5.00 -0.66 -8.23
CA GLY A 35 -5.67 -0.56 -9.52
C GLY A 35 -6.37 -1.86 -9.98
N GLY A 36 -6.09 -2.97 -9.30
CA GLY A 36 -6.64 -4.30 -9.61
C GLY A 36 -7.98 -4.59 -8.93
N VAL A 37 -8.59 -5.71 -9.30
CA VAL A 37 -9.88 -6.15 -8.77
C VAL A 37 -9.65 -7.30 -7.80
N ALA A 38 -10.24 -7.24 -6.60
CA ALA A 38 -10.25 -8.37 -5.69
C ALA A 38 -11.28 -9.39 -6.18
N ARG A 39 -10.83 -10.59 -6.52
CA ARG A 39 -11.61 -11.73 -7.01
C ARG A 39 -11.81 -12.73 -5.87
N ASP A 40 -12.98 -13.39 -5.90
CA ASP A 40 -13.36 -14.43 -4.94
C ASP A 40 -13.14 -13.97 -3.49
N LYS A 41 -13.65 -12.76 -3.22
CA LYS A 41 -13.47 -12.08 -1.95
C LYS A 41 -14.33 -12.76 -0.89
N VAL A 42 -13.69 -13.19 0.19
CA VAL A 42 -14.37 -13.74 1.38
C VAL A 42 -14.09 -12.82 2.55
N ALA A 43 -15.11 -12.48 3.33
CA ALA A 43 -14.99 -11.57 4.47
C ALA A 43 -15.76 -12.07 5.70
N GLY A 44 -15.13 -11.93 6.87
CA GLY A 44 -15.73 -12.15 8.17
C GLY A 44 -15.59 -10.91 9.05
N ASP A 45 -15.74 -11.08 10.36
CA ASP A 45 -15.66 -9.96 11.31
C ASP A 45 -14.23 -9.43 11.44
N GLY A 46 -13.99 -8.22 10.92
CA GLY A 46 -12.69 -7.57 10.99
C GLY A 46 -11.61 -8.17 10.08
N TRP A 47 -11.96 -9.00 9.09
CA TRP A 47 -10.98 -9.54 8.12
C TRP A 47 -11.59 -9.86 6.76
N GLU A 48 -10.73 -9.91 5.75
CA GLU A 48 -11.09 -10.32 4.39
C GLU A 48 -9.90 -10.96 3.66
N THR A 49 -10.19 -11.81 2.67
CA THR A 49 -9.20 -12.49 1.82
C THR A 49 -9.69 -12.53 0.38
N GLY A 50 -8.78 -12.74 -0.55
CA GLY A 50 -9.10 -12.94 -1.96
C GLY A 50 -7.86 -12.96 -2.84
N THR A 51 -8.08 -12.95 -4.15
CA THR A 51 -7.00 -12.81 -5.13
C THR A 51 -7.16 -11.52 -5.90
N ILE A 52 -6.14 -10.68 -5.89
CA ILE A 52 -6.11 -9.45 -6.66
C ILE A 52 -5.53 -9.74 -8.03
N THR A 53 -6.31 -9.43 -9.06
CA THR A 53 -5.88 -9.52 -10.46
C THR A 53 -5.85 -8.15 -11.11
N GLY A 54 -5.17 -8.03 -12.25
CA GLY A 54 -5.42 -6.88 -13.12
C GLY A 54 -6.90 -6.84 -13.56
N GLY A 55 -7.37 -5.67 -13.95
CA GLY A 55 -8.73 -5.43 -14.42
C GLY A 55 -8.96 -3.94 -14.62
N GLU A 56 -10.19 -3.59 -14.99
CA GLU A 56 -10.62 -2.20 -15.02
C GLU A 56 -11.36 -1.85 -13.74
N ARG A 57 -10.94 -0.78 -13.09
CA ARG A 57 -11.69 -0.14 -12.02
C ARG A 57 -12.16 1.22 -12.50
N ARG A 58 -13.44 1.51 -12.26
CA ARG A 58 -14.02 2.83 -12.42
C ARG A 58 -14.53 3.30 -11.06
N ALA A 59 -14.03 4.43 -10.59
CA ALA A 59 -14.58 5.14 -9.45
C ALA A 59 -15.14 6.48 -9.95
N SER A 60 -16.34 6.85 -9.53
CA SER A 60 -16.94 8.15 -9.83
C SER A 60 -17.29 8.84 -8.54
N GLU A 61 -16.75 10.02 -8.32
CA GLU A 61 -17.17 10.93 -7.26
C GLU A 61 -18.05 12.01 -7.88
N VAL A 62 -19.21 12.26 -7.27
CA VAL A 62 -20.11 13.34 -7.68
C VAL A 62 -20.05 14.39 -6.58
N LYS A 63 -19.52 15.57 -6.89
CA LYS A 63 -19.41 16.68 -5.96
C LYS A 63 -20.27 17.85 -6.45
N GLN A 64 -21.12 18.36 -5.56
CA GLN A 64 -21.80 19.64 -5.75
C GLN A 64 -20.82 20.75 -5.38
N VAL A 65 -20.50 21.61 -6.34
CA VAL A 65 -19.68 22.82 -6.10
C VAL A 65 -20.50 24.02 -6.56
N GLY A 66 -21.14 24.70 -5.60
CA GLY A 66 -22.11 25.76 -5.89
C GLY A 66 -23.38 25.19 -6.55
N GLY A 67 -23.80 25.77 -7.68
CA GLY A 67 -24.94 25.29 -8.48
C GLY A 67 -24.58 24.26 -9.57
N PHE A 68 -23.34 23.75 -9.59
CA PHE A 68 -22.87 22.81 -10.61
C PHE A 68 -22.57 21.43 -10.00
N THR A 69 -23.04 20.39 -10.68
CA THR A 69 -22.68 18.98 -10.41
C THR A 69 -21.40 18.63 -11.16
N VAL A 70 -20.31 18.36 -10.44
CA VAL A 70 -19.05 17.87 -11.01
C VAL A 70 -18.94 16.38 -10.78
N THR A 71 -18.95 15.59 -11.84
CA THR A 71 -18.67 14.14 -11.78
C THR A 71 -17.23 13.89 -12.17
N THR A 72 -16.41 13.45 -11.22
CA THR A 72 -15.03 13.04 -11.46
C THR A 72 -14.98 11.52 -11.57
N THR A 73 -14.83 11.02 -12.80
CA THR A 73 -14.64 9.59 -13.06
C THR A 73 -13.16 9.29 -13.25
N VAL A 74 -12.60 8.46 -12.37
CA VAL A 74 -11.25 7.91 -12.51
C VAL A 74 -11.37 6.46 -12.96
N SER A 75 -10.79 6.14 -14.11
CA SER A 75 -10.68 4.76 -14.58
C SER A 75 -9.22 4.33 -14.56
N VAL A 76 -8.93 3.19 -13.95
CA VAL A 76 -7.60 2.56 -13.95
C VAL A 76 -7.75 1.20 -14.62
N SER A 77 -6.98 0.97 -15.68
CA SER A 77 -6.93 -0.31 -16.40
C SER A 77 -5.56 -0.94 -16.20
N THR A 78 -5.54 -2.14 -15.64
CA THR A 78 -4.32 -2.95 -15.43
C THR A 78 -4.50 -4.27 -16.17
N PRO A 79 -3.56 -4.70 -17.04
CA PRO A 79 -3.69 -5.98 -17.74
C PRO A 79 -3.92 -7.14 -16.76
N VAL A 80 -4.96 -7.96 -16.97
CA VAL A 80 -5.37 -9.04 -16.05
C VAL A 80 -4.21 -9.99 -15.70
N ARG A 81 -3.34 -10.29 -16.68
CA ARG A 81 -2.21 -11.22 -16.53
C ARG A 81 -0.97 -10.62 -15.87
N SER A 82 -0.88 -9.29 -15.72
CA SER A 82 0.33 -8.66 -15.16
C SER A 82 0.34 -8.64 -13.64
N LEU A 83 -0.76 -9.03 -12.99
CA LEU A 83 -0.92 -8.97 -11.55
C LEU A 83 -1.75 -10.18 -11.07
N ARG A 84 -1.17 -10.98 -10.17
CA ARG A 84 -1.87 -12.02 -9.40
C ARG A 84 -1.27 -12.08 -8.01
N VAL A 85 -2.00 -11.58 -7.01
CA VAL A 85 -1.53 -11.50 -5.62
C VAL A 85 -2.65 -11.95 -4.70
N GLY A 86 -2.38 -12.95 -3.85
CA GLY A 86 -3.30 -13.36 -2.81
C GLY A 86 -3.11 -12.47 -1.59
N TYR A 87 -4.18 -12.18 -0.87
CA TYR A 87 -4.08 -11.40 0.36
C TYR A 87 -4.95 -11.97 1.48
N LEU A 88 -4.52 -11.76 2.72
CA LEU A 88 -5.34 -11.83 3.91
C LEU A 88 -5.19 -10.49 4.64
N ALA A 89 -6.27 -9.75 4.77
CA ALA A 89 -6.29 -8.45 5.43
C ALA A 89 -7.10 -8.52 6.73
N MET A 90 -6.58 -7.85 7.75
CA MET A 90 -7.20 -7.74 9.08
C MET A 90 -7.34 -6.27 9.44
N THR A 91 -8.47 -5.89 10.02
CA THR A 91 -8.73 -4.55 10.55
C THR A 91 -7.98 -4.35 11.86
N LEU A 92 -7.29 -3.23 11.98
CA LEU A 92 -6.62 -2.76 13.19
C LEU A 92 -7.45 -1.67 13.88
N PRO A 93 -7.29 -1.46 15.19
CA PRO A 93 -8.10 -0.51 15.96
C PRO A 93 -7.75 0.96 15.66
N ARG A 94 -6.57 1.22 15.07
CA ARG A 94 -6.07 2.56 14.77
C ARG A 94 -5.49 2.59 13.37
N ARG A 95 -5.43 3.79 12.78
CA ARG A 95 -4.59 4.01 11.60
C ARG A 95 -3.13 4.10 11.99
N LEU A 96 -2.30 3.39 11.24
CA LEU A 96 -0.87 3.30 11.45
C LEU A 96 -0.09 3.90 10.27
N PRO A 97 1.19 4.30 10.50
CA PRO A 97 2.07 4.68 9.41
C PRO A 97 2.21 3.52 8.42
N HIS A 98 2.55 3.84 7.18
CA HIS A 98 2.68 2.84 6.14
C HIS A 98 4.00 2.08 6.32
N LEU A 99 3.92 0.85 6.84
CA LEU A 99 5.06 -0.02 7.11
C LEU A 99 5.00 -1.24 6.18
N VAL A 100 6.14 -1.69 5.69
CA VAL A 100 6.22 -2.88 4.82
C VAL A 100 7.32 -3.81 5.32
N LEU A 101 6.99 -5.10 5.44
CA LEU A 101 7.90 -6.21 5.66
C LEU A 101 8.00 -7.01 4.36
N ASP A 102 9.16 -6.94 3.70
CA ASP A 102 9.53 -7.71 2.51
C ASP A 102 10.19 -9.02 2.94
N ALA A 103 9.53 -10.16 2.74
CA ALA A 103 10.08 -11.46 3.13
C ALA A 103 11.32 -11.78 2.30
N THR A 104 12.42 -12.16 2.95
CA THR A 104 13.69 -12.46 2.26
C THR A 104 13.67 -13.78 1.50
N SER A 105 12.79 -14.70 1.91
CA SER A 105 12.73 -16.10 1.47
C SER A 105 11.83 -16.34 0.25
N ASN A 106 10.90 -15.44 -0.06
CA ASN A 106 9.90 -15.63 -1.11
C ASN A 106 10.45 -15.54 -2.55
N GLY A 107 11.74 -15.23 -2.69
CA GLY A 107 12.47 -15.20 -3.97
C GLY A 107 11.98 -14.15 -4.97
N ARG A 108 11.03 -13.29 -4.59
CA ARG A 108 10.45 -12.24 -5.42
C ARG A 108 10.59 -10.91 -4.71
N GLU A 109 11.45 -10.06 -5.24
CA GLU A 109 11.51 -8.69 -4.74
C GLU A 109 10.15 -8.00 -4.96
N LEU A 110 9.71 -7.24 -3.96
CA LEU A 110 8.64 -6.26 -4.09
C LEU A 110 8.63 -5.62 -5.49
N LEU A 111 7.48 -5.64 -6.18
CA LEU A 111 7.33 -5.12 -7.55
C LEU A 111 7.88 -3.69 -7.70
N GLN A 112 7.79 -2.88 -6.63
CA GLN A 112 8.50 -1.61 -6.50
C GLN A 112 9.06 -1.44 -5.10
N ARG A 113 10.40 -1.48 -4.96
CA ARG A 113 11.05 -1.27 -3.67
C ARG A 113 10.95 0.19 -3.19
N PRO A 114 10.63 0.41 -1.89
CA PRO A 114 10.76 1.72 -1.27
C PRO A 114 12.20 2.26 -1.35
N SER A 115 12.36 3.55 -1.09
CA SER A 115 13.70 4.15 -1.09
C SER A 115 14.59 3.54 0.00
N ARG A 116 15.91 3.47 -0.26
CA ARG A 116 16.85 2.77 0.65
C ARG A 116 16.98 3.45 2.02
N ASP A 117 16.83 4.77 2.06
CA ASP A 117 16.83 5.58 3.29
C ASP A 117 15.60 5.32 4.18
N GLN A 118 14.62 4.58 3.67
CA GLN A 118 13.42 4.19 4.40
C GLN A 118 13.51 2.77 4.96
N ARG A 119 14.65 2.09 4.77
CA ARG A 119 14.88 0.77 5.33
C ARG A 119 15.32 0.90 6.79
N LEU A 120 14.66 0.15 7.65
CA LEU A 120 15.01 0.01 9.07
C LEU A 120 15.46 -1.43 9.33
N SER A 121 16.52 -1.59 10.11
CA SER A 121 16.95 -2.88 10.64
C SER A 121 16.44 -3.03 12.06
N LEU A 122 15.90 -4.21 12.39
CA LEU A 122 15.47 -4.53 13.74
C LEU A 122 16.47 -5.47 14.42
N GLU A 123 16.33 -5.61 15.73
CA GLU A 123 17.20 -6.43 16.56
C GLU A 123 16.97 -7.95 16.36
N GLY A 124 17.86 -8.76 16.95
CA GLY A 124 17.81 -10.22 16.82
C GLY A 124 18.15 -10.69 15.42
N ASP A 125 17.43 -11.71 14.95
CA ASP A 125 17.57 -12.29 13.61
C ASP A 125 16.47 -11.85 12.64
N PHE A 126 15.67 -10.84 12.99
CA PHE A 126 14.55 -10.36 12.18
C PHE A 126 14.96 -10.01 10.75
N ASP A 127 16.13 -9.36 10.58
CA ASP A 127 16.70 -8.99 9.28
C ASP A 127 17.06 -10.20 8.38
N ARG A 128 17.11 -11.41 8.93
CA ARG A 128 17.26 -12.66 8.16
C ARG A 128 15.95 -13.05 7.48
N HIS A 129 14.81 -12.69 8.06
CA HIS A 129 13.47 -13.07 7.61
C HIS A 129 12.79 -11.95 6.83
N PHE A 130 12.96 -10.69 7.25
CA PHE A 130 12.29 -9.55 6.64
C PHE A 130 13.24 -8.38 6.37
N ARG A 131 12.90 -7.57 5.36
CA ARG A 131 13.39 -6.20 5.24
C ARG A 131 12.25 -5.26 5.61
N LEU A 132 12.41 -4.51 6.70
CA LEU A 132 11.44 -3.52 7.13
C LEU A 132 11.67 -2.18 6.41
N TYR A 133 10.57 -1.58 5.94
CA TYR A 133 10.53 -0.22 5.44
C TYR A 133 9.52 0.61 6.21
N ALA A 134 9.92 1.83 6.58
CA ALA A 134 9.09 2.82 7.28
C ALA A 134 9.23 4.21 6.65
N PRO A 135 8.22 5.09 6.75
CA PRO A 135 8.35 6.46 6.30
C PRO A 135 9.47 7.18 7.04
N SER A 136 10.22 8.05 6.36
CA SER A 136 11.30 8.82 7.02
C SER A 136 10.72 9.62 8.19
N GLY A 137 11.30 9.49 9.38
CA GLY A 137 10.81 10.12 10.61
C GLY A 137 9.75 9.32 11.38
N TYR A 138 9.42 8.10 10.93
CA TYR A 138 8.51 7.14 11.59
C TYR A 138 9.24 5.87 12.06
N GLU A 139 10.56 5.90 12.17
CA GLU A 139 11.38 4.77 12.62
C GLU A 139 11.00 4.35 14.04
N ARG A 140 10.78 5.32 14.93
CA ARG A 140 10.32 5.06 16.31
C ARG A 140 8.92 4.43 16.35
N ASP A 141 8.02 4.90 15.50
CA ASP A 141 6.66 4.40 15.38
C ASP A 141 6.67 2.95 14.87
N ALA A 142 7.59 2.61 13.96
CA ALA A 142 7.82 1.23 13.54
C ALA A 142 8.30 0.34 14.69
N LEU A 143 9.20 0.81 15.56
CA LEU A 143 9.65 0.09 16.76
C LEU A 143 8.52 -0.10 17.78
N TYR A 144 7.62 0.89 17.90
CA TYR A 144 6.42 0.76 18.74
C TYR A 144 5.50 -0.35 18.23
N VAL A 145 5.30 -0.45 16.92
CA VAL A 145 4.45 -1.50 16.32
C VAL A 145 5.13 -2.87 16.42
N PHE A 146 6.38 -2.99 16.00
CA PHE A 146 7.12 -4.26 15.90
C PHE A 146 7.84 -4.61 17.20
N THR A 147 7.07 -4.87 18.24
CA THR A 147 7.58 -5.43 19.49
C THR A 147 8.22 -6.81 19.28
N PRO A 148 9.19 -7.23 20.13
CA PRO A 148 9.83 -8.55 20.03
C PRO A 148 8.85 -9.73 19.90
N ASP A 149 7.76 -9.71 20.68
CA ASP A 149 6.73 -10.75 20.60
C ASP A 149 6.03 -10.78 19.23
N LEU A 150 5.68 -9.61 18.68
CA LEU A 150 5.03 -9.54 17.37
C LEU A 150 6.01 -9.94 16.26
N MET A 151 7.29 -9.57 16.38
CA MET A 151 8.34 -9.98 15.45
C MET A 151 8.47 -11.50 15.38
N ALA A 152 8.48 -12.19 16.52
CA ALA A 152 8.53 -13.65 16.57
C ALA A 152 7.33 -14.30 15.86
N LEU A 153 6.11 -13.84 16.17
CA LEU A 153 4.90 -14.34 15.52
C LEU A 153 4.90 -14.09 13.99
N LEU A 154 5.40 -12.93 13.55
CA LEU A 154 5.55 -12.63 12.12
C LEU A 154 6.52 -13.57 11.44
N ILE A 155 7.65 -13.89 12.08
CA ILE A 155 8.62 -14.87 11.57
C ILE A 155 7.94 -16.24 11.42
N ASP A 156 7.29 -16.71 12.49
CA ASP A 156 6.75 -18.07 12.57
C ASP A 156 5.59 -18.29 11.59
N GLU A 157 4.67 -17.32 11.48
CA GLU A 157 3.43 -17.50 10.71
C GLU A 157 3.48 -16.89 9.31
N THR A 158 4.36 -15.90 9.09
CA THR A 158 4.41 -15.12 7.84
C THR A 158 5.81 -14.94 7.24
N GLY A 159 6.85 -15.63 7.73
CA GLY A 159 8.24 -15.45 7.27
C GLY A 159 8.52 -15.70 5.77
N ASP A 160 7.58 -16.30 5.05
CA ASP A 160 7.56 -16.54 3.60
C ASP A 160 6.57 -15.62 2.84
N LEU A 161 5.94 -14.67 3.52
CA LEU A 161 4.88 -13.80 2.99
C LEU A 161 5.25 -12.33 3.24
N ASP A 162 4.91 -11.46 2.30
CA ASP A 162 5.06 -10.02 2.54
C ASP A 162 3.96 -9.54 3.48
N VAL A 163 4.26 -8.59 4.36
CA VAL A 163 3.27 -7.99 5.27
C VAL A 163 3.29 -6.48 5.10
N GLU A 164 2.12 -5.89 4.94
CA GLU A 164 1.97 -4.44 4.89
C GLU A 164 1.00 -3.97 5.97
N VAL A 165 1.45 -2.98 6.73
CA VAL A 165 0.60 -2.19 7.60
C VAL A 165 0.28 -0.89 6.89
N ARG A 166 -1.01 -0.61 6.72
CA ARG A 166 -1.44 0.57 6.00
C ARG A 166 -2.82 1.02 6.44
N ASP A 167 -2.93 2.32 6.71
CA ASP A 167 -4.17 2.89 7.22
C ASP A 167 -4.59 2.04 8.45
N ASP A 168 -5.80 1.50 8.50
CA ASP A 168 -6.31 0.62 9.56
C ASP A 168 -6.16 -0.88 9.25
N ARG A 169 -5.18 -1.28 8.42
CA ARG A 169 -5.06 -2.66 7.94
C ARG A 169 -3.68 -3.26 8.19
N LEU A 170 -3.65 -4.52 8.60
CA LEU A 170 -2.50 -5.42 8.43
C LEU A 170 -2.85 -6.40 7.31
N ILE A 171 -2.01 -6.44 6.28
CA ILE A 171 -2.29 -7.18 5.06
C ILE A 171 -1.12 -8.13 4.78
N VAL A 172 -1.40 -9.43 4.85
CA VAL A 172 -0.46 -10.50 4.48
C VAL A 172 -0.64 -10.79 3.00
N LEU A 173 0.47 -10.91 2.26
CA LEU A 173 0.49 -10.95 0.81
C LEU A 173 1.30 -12.12 0.28
N ARG A 174 0.78 -12.71 -0.81
CA ARG A 174 1.45 -13.79 -1.53
C ARG A 174 1.48 -13.54 -3.04
N PRO A 175 2.65 -13.23 -3.62
CA PRO A 175 2.81 -13.24 -5.07
C PRO A 175 2.36 -14.58 -5.66
N GLY A 176 1.53 -14.56 -6.69
CA GLY A 176 0.97 -15.77 -7.32
C GLY A 176 -0.35 -16.26 -6.72
N GLY A 177 -0.76 -15.77 -5.54
CA GLY A 177 -2.04 -16.14 -4.93
C GLY A 177 -1.93 -17.19 -3.83
N PHE A 178 -3.02 -17.30 -3.06
CA PHE A 178 -3.31 -18.45 -2.21
C PHE A 178 -4.24 -19.42 -2.95
N ASP A 179 -4.17 -20.71 -2.62
CA ASP A 179 -5.18 -21.67 -3.08
C ASP A 179 -6.35 -21.65 -2.09
N LEU A 180 -7.39 -20.89 -2.41
CA LEU A 180 -8.57 -20.75 -1.57
C LEU A 180 -9.48 -22.00 -1.60
N THR A 181 -9.16 -23.00 -2.41
CA THR A 181 -9.87 -24.29 -2.42
C THR A 181 -9.22 -25.33 -1.51
N ASP A 182 -8.01 -25.06 -1.02
CA ASP A 182 -7.25 -25.92 -0.11
C ASP A 182 -7.57 -25.60 1.37
N PRO A 183 -8.07 -26.56 2.16
CA PRO A 183 -8.28 -26.39 3.60
C PRO A 183 -7.04 -25.94 4.38
N ALA A 184 -5.83 -26.31 3.95
CA ALA A 184 -4.60 -25.90 4.62
C ALA A 184 -4.36 -24.38 4.57
N THR A 185 -4.80 -23.72 3.49
CA THR A 185 -4.79 -22.25 3.37
C THR A 185 -5.66 -21.62 4.45
N TRP A 186 -6.87 -22.15 4.67
CA TRP A 186 -7.81 -21.62 5.66
C TRP A 186 -7.33 -21.84 7.09
N ALA A 187 -6.79 -23.02 7.39
CA ALA A 187 -6.15 -23.29 8.68
C ALA A 187 -4.96 -22.34 8.96
N ARG A 188 -4.20 -21.99 7.91
CA ARG A 188 -3.12 -21.00 8.03
C ARG A 188 -3.65 -19.58 8.26
N PHE A 189 -4.71 -19.17 7.56
CA PHE A 189 -5.35 -17.87 7.78
C PHE A 189 -5.88 -17.71 9.20
N GLU A 190 -6.47 -18.76 9.75
CA GLU A 190 -6.93 -18.79 11.14
C GLU A 190 -5.76 -18.60 12.11
N ARG A 191 -4.66 -19.35 11.96
CA ARG A 191 -3.46 -19.17 12.80
C ARG A 191 -2.92 -17.75 12.73
N ILE A 192 -2.76 -17.19 11.52
CA ILE A 192 -2.27 -15.81 11.33
C ILE A 192 -3.20 -14.80 12.04
N ARG A 193 -4.53 -14.96 11.92
CA ARG A 193 -5.51 -14.09 12.57
C ARG A 193 -5.42 -14.16 14.09
N GLU A 194 -5.42 -15.36 14.65
CA GLU A 194 -5.46 -15.58 16.11
C GLU A 194 -4.13 -15.28 16.82
N SER A 195 -3.03 -15.25 16.07
CA SER A 195 -1.69 -14.90 16.56
C SER A 195 -1.29 -13.48 16.17
N VAL A 196 -0.78 -13.28 14.94
CA VAL A 196 -0.29 -12.01 14.40
C VAL A 196 -1.37 -10.96 14.44
N GLY A 197 -2.58 -11.27 13.95
CA GLY A 197 -3.70 -10.32 13.92
C GLY A 197 -4.08 -9.82 15.31
N ARG A 198 -4.31 -10.74 16.25
CA ARG A 198 -4.67 -10.40 17.63
C ARG A 198 -3.56 -9.66 18.37
N LYS A 199 -2.29 -10.06 18.20
CA LYS A 199 -1.15 -9.35 18.81
C LYS A 199 -1.00 -7.95 18.22
N ALA A 200 -1.06 -7.81 16.90
CA ALA A 200 -0.99 -6.52 16.21
C ALA A 200 -2.13 -5.59 16.65
N TRP A 201 -3.37 -6.11 16.77
CA TRP A 201 -4.49 -5.36 17.32
C TRP A 201 -4.16 -4.83 18.72
N SER A 202 -3.78 -5.73 19.64
CA SER A 202 -3.49 -5.36 21.04
C SER A 202 -2.32 -4.40 21.19
N GLN A 203 -1.34 -4.46 20.30
CA GLN A 203 -0.17 -3.60 20.36
C GLN A 203 -0.47 -2.17 19.87
N THR A 204 -1.52 -2.02 19.07
CA THR A 204 -1.77 -0.78 18.31
C THR A 204 -3.04 -0.05 18.77
N ASP A 205 -3.78 -0.59 19.73
CA ASP A 205 -5.03 -0.01 20.27
C ASP A 205 -4.85 1.36 20.93
N LEU A 206 -3.67 1.62 21.49
CA LEU A 206 -3.26 2.90 22.08
C LEU A 206 -2.37 3.74 21.17
N TYR A 207 -2.10 3.31 19.94
CA TYR A 207 -1.26 4.07 19.03
C TYR A 207 -1.87 5.45 18.72
N ARG A 208 -1.03 6.49 18.79
CA ARG A 208 -1.33 7.85 18.38
C ARG A 208 -0.12 8.46 17.69
N ASP A 209 -0.38 9.21 16.62
CA ASP A 209 0.66 10.00 15.96
C ASP A 209 0.58 11.45 16.45
N ASP A 210 1.47 11.81 17.38
CA ASP A 210 1.55 13.15 17.97
C ASP A 210 1.69 14.25 16.89
N ARG A 211 2.29 13.92 15.74
CA ARG A 211 2.49 14.85 14.62
C ARG A 211 1.18 15.22 13.94
N ALA A 212 0.21 14.31 13.93
CA ALA A 212 -1.12 14.55 13.41
C ALA A 212 -1.88 15.49 14.35
N THR A 213 -1.80 15.25 15.67
CA THR A 213 -2.45 16.08 16.70
C THR A 213 -2.02 17.55 16.63
N LEU A 214 -0.73 17.82 16.42
CA LEU A 214 -0.20 19.19 16.25
C LEU A 214 -0.73 19.92 15.00
N THR A 215 -1.24 19.20 14.00
CA THR A 215 -1.82 19.80 12.79
C THR A 215 -3.27 20.27 13.03
N PHE A 216 -3.95 19.71 14.04
CA PHE A 216 -5.36 20.02 14.35
C PHE A 216 -5.56 21.09 15.42
N GLU A 217 -4.49 21.64 16.03
CA GLU A 217 -4.56 22.80 16.94
C GLU A 217 -4.86 24.13 16.21
N ARG A 218 -5.75 24.12 15.21
CA ARG A 218 -6.37 25.34 14.67
C ARG A 218 -7.51 25.78 15.62
N PRO A 219 -7.63 27.08 15.95
CA PRO A 219 -8.74 27.56 16.77
C PRO A 219 -10.09 27.19 16.14
N GLY A 220 -10.91 26.39 16.84
CA GLY A 220 -12.26 25.99 16.41
C GLY A 220 -12.41 24.58 15.82
N ALA A 221 -11.35 23.77 15.77
CA ALA A 221 -11.47 22.35 15.41
C ALA A 221 -12.06 21.54 16.59
N VAL A 222 -13.07 20.70 16.31
CA VAL A 222 -13.58 19.72 17.29
C VAL A 222 -12.44 18.74 17.61
N PRO A 223 -12.17 18.40 18.88
CA PRO A 223 -11.18 17.39 19.22
C PRO A 223 -11.65 16.05 18.67
N ASP A 224 -11.08 15.63 17.54
CA ASP A 224 -11.02 14.23 17.16
C ASP A 224 -10.08 13.55 18.15
N ASP A 225 -10.44 12.38 18.70
CA ASP A 225 -9.69 11.71 19.79
C ASP A 225 -8.32 11.13 19.34
N GLY A 226 -7.84 11.58 18.17
CA GLY A 226 -6.66 11.11 17.47
C GLY A 226 -6.82 9.69 16.94
N ALA A 227 -8.02 9.09 17.05
CA ALA A 227 -8.33 7.74 16.59
C ALA A 227 -8.30 7.67 15.07
N GLY A 228 -7.10 7.60 14.51
CA GLY A 228 -6.94 7.26 13.12
C GLY A 228 -6.58 8.41 12.21
N VAL A 229 -5.82 9.39 12.71
CA VAL A 229 -5.07 10.27 11.81
C VAL A 229 -3.58 10.07 12.01
N VAL A 230 -2.92 9.65 10.94
CA VAL A 230 -1.46 9.69 10.79
C VAL A 230 -1.13 10.95 9.99
N ALA A 231 -0.07 11.67 10.32
CA ALA A 231 0.35 12.85 9.58
C ALA A 231 0.80 12.48 8.16
N GLU A 232 0.72 13.42 7.23
CA GLU A 232 0.90 13.16 5.80
C GLU A 232 2.21 12.42 5.47
N GLY A 233 3.31 12.80 6.13
CA GLY A 233 4.61 12.16 5.96
C GLY A 233 4.65 10.68 6.33
N GLY A 234 3.79 10.20 7.22
CA GLY A 234 3.71 8.80 7.65
C GLY A 234 2.74 7.96 6.85
N ARG A 235 1.85 8.62 6.10
CA ARG A 235 0.82 7.90 5.36
C ARG A 235 1.41 7.06 4.25
N ARG A 236 2.56 7.42 3.64
CA ARG A 236 3.06 6.76 2.44
C ARG A 236 4.60 6.65 2.40
N LEU A 237 5.10 5.47 2.05
CA LEU A 237 6.49 5.26 1.66
C LEU A 237 6.80 5.99 0.35
N ARG A 238 8.00 6.56 0.24
CA ARG A 238 8.49 7.17 -0.99
C ARG A 238 9.09 6.09 -1.87
N ARG A 239 8.93 6.28 -3.17
CA ARG A 239 9.48 5.35 -4.15
C ARG A 239 10.90 5.71 -4.53
N ARG A 240 11.66 4.68 -4.89
CA ARG A 240 12.90 4.88 -5.61
C ARG A 240 12.58 5.30 -7.05
N VAL A 241 12.85 6.56 -7.40
CA VAL A 241 12.74 7.01 -8.80
C VAL A 241 13.88 6.37 -9.63
N PRO A 242 13.58 5.66 -10.74
CA PRO A 242 14.61 5.05 -11.56
C PRO A 242 15.55 6.12 -12.14
N ARG A 243 16.87 5.84 -12.16
CA ARG A 243 17.88 6.78 -12.73
C ARG A 243 17.60 7.15 -14.19
N MET A 244 16.93 6.27 -14.94
CA MET A 244 16.55 6.52 -16.34
C MET A 244 15.51 7.65 -16.49
N VAL A 245 14.64 7.86 -15.49
CA VAL A 245 13.71 9.00 -15.48
C VAL A 245 14.49 10.31 -15.34
N TRP A 246 15.48 10.35 -14.44
CA TRP A 246 16.40 11.48 -14.32
C TRP A 246 17.19 11.73 -15.60
N PHE A 247 17.63 10.66 -16.28
CA PHE A 247 18.29 10.77 -17.57
C PHE A 247 17.37 11.37 -18.64
N GLY A 248 16.11 10.94 -18.71
CA GLY A 248 15.10 11.51 -19.62
C GLY A 248 14.85 12.99 -19.37
N ILE A 249 14.72 13.40 -18.10
CA ILE A 249 14.61 14.82 -17.71
C ILE A 249 15.85 15.61 -18.13
N ALA A 250 17.05 15.06 -17.92
CA ALA A 250 18.30 15.72 -18.30
C ALA A 250 18.42 15.88 -19.83
N VAL A 251 18.04 14.87 -20.61
CA VAL A 251 18.00 14.94 -22.08
C VAL A 251 16.99 15.98 -22.57
N ALA A 252 15.79 16.01 -21.99
CA ALA A 252 14.77 17.01 -22.33
C ALA A 252 15.22 18.44 -22.00
N ALA A 253 15.86 18.64 -20.84
CA ALA A 253 16.42 19.93 -20.46
C ALA A 253 17.55 20.37 -21.40
N ALA A 254 18.45 19.45 -21.78
CA ALA A 254 19.52 19.72 -22.74
C ALA A 254 18.97 20.09 -24.13
N ALA A 255 17.92 19.40 -24.60
CA ALA A 255 17.26 19.71 -25.87
C ALA A 255 16.60 21.10 -25.86
N LEU A 256 15.99 21.50 -24.74
CA LEU A 256 15.42 22.85 -24.58
C LEU A 256 16.50 23.93 -24.59
N VAL A 257 17.61 23.72 -23.89
CA VAL A 257 18.76 24.66 -23.91
C VAL A 257 19.33 24.76 -25.32
N PHE A 258 19.49 23.64 -26.02
CA PHE A 258 19.96 23.63 -27.40
C PHE A 258 19.01 24.38 -28.34
N ALA A 259 17.71 24.13 -28.26
CA ALA A 259 16.70 24.82 -29.07
C ALA A 259 16.69 26.34 -28.81
N ALA A 260 16.77 26.77 -27.55
CA ALA A 260 16.87 28.18 -27.18
C ALA A 260 18.16 28.82 -27.74
N THR A 261 19.27 28.08 -27.73
CA THR A 261 20.56 28.55 -28.28
C THR A 261 20.48 28.71 -29.79
N VAL A 262 19.93 27.72 -30.51
CA VAL A 262 19.71 27.79 -31.97
C VAL A 262 18.78 28.95 -32.32
N LEU A 263 17.67 29.12 -31.60
CA LEU A 263 16.74 30.23 -31.80
C LEU A 263 17.43 31.58 -31.62
N THR A 264 18.27 31.72 -30.58
CA THR A 264 19.05 32.94 -30.32
C THR A 264 20.01 33.22 -31.49
N ILE A 265 20.74 32.21 -31.97
CA ILE A 265 21.65 32.35 -33.12
C ILE A 265 20.88 32.79 -34.37
N VAL A 266 19.75 32.14 -34.69
CA VAL A 266 18.93 32.49 -35.85
C VAL A 266 18.41 33.93 -35.75
N LEU A 267 17.87 34.34 -34.60
CA LEU A 267 17.42 35.72 -34.37
C LEU A 267 18.55 36.74 -34.53
N THR A 268 19.76 36.42 -34.06
CA THR A 268 20.94 37.30 -34.19
C THR A 268 21.40 37.42 -35.64
N GLN A 269 21.37 36.33 -36.42
CA GLN A 269 21.74 36.33 -37.84
C GLN A 269 20.72 37.07 -38.70
N VAL A 270 19.42 36.87 -38.44
CA VAL A 270 18.34 37.61 -39.11
C VAL A 270 18.44 39.10 -38.78
N GLY A 271 18.66 39.48 -37.51
CA GLY A 271 18.85 40.88 -37.14
C GLY A 271 20.04 41.58 -37.82
N ARG A 272 21.10 40.83 -38.17
CA ARG A 272 22.25 41.34 -38.92
C ARG A 272 22.05 41.41 -40.43
N ALA A 273 21.11 40.63 -40.98
CA ALA A 273 20.81 40.62 -42.42
C ALA A 273 19.84 41.74 -42.83
N PHE A 274 19.12 42.33 -41.87
CA PHE A 274 18.13 43.40 -42.08
C PHE A 274 18.51 44.73 -41.41
N GLY A 275 19.76 44.88 -40.97
CA GLY A 275 20.30 46.09 -40.32
C GLY A 275 21.45 46.72 -41.10
#